data_AF-A0A8J7E9Y1-F1
#
_entry.id   AF-A0A8J7E9Y1-F1
#
_cell.length_a   1.000
_cell.length_b   1.000
_cell.length_c   1.000
_cell.angle_alpha   90.00
_cell.angle_beta   90.00
_cell.angle_gamma   90.00
#
_symmetry.space_group_name_H-M   'P 1'
#
loop_
_entity.id
_entity.type
_entity.pdbx_description
1 polymer ?
#
loop_
_entity_poly.entity_id
_entity_poly.type
_entity_poly.pdbx_seq_one_letter_code
_entity_poly.pdbx_strand_id
1 'polypeptide(L)' 'TQPKAQLAAIRDLLRTTPGDWTTKQIAAQFKGRITQSKLAAIAENLERLEWFGLVIPETRDGLTYWHFANTATAA' A
#
# COMPACT_ATOMS: atom_id res chain seq x y z
N THR A 1 5.24 7.42 14.93
CA THR A 1 5.02 8.02 13.60
C THR A 1 3.58 8.50 13.54
N GLN A 2 3.33 9.71 13.06
CA GLN A 2 1.95 10.19 12.89
C GLN A 2 1.29 9.38 11.75
N PRO A 3 0.08 8.81 11.93
CA PRO A 3 -0.58 7.98 10.90
C PRO A 3 -0.65 8.63 9.52
N LYS A 4 -0.87 9.96 9.48
CA LYS A 4 -0.90 10.75 8.23
C LYS A 4 0.42 10.70 7.44
N ALA A 5 1.56 10.71 8.13
CA ALA A 5 2.88 10.66 7.47
C ALA A 5 3.16 9.28 6.86
N GLN A 6 2.71 8.21 7.54
CA GLN A 6 2.86 6.86 7.01
C GLN A 6 1.95 6.64 5.79
N LEU A 7 0.72 7.14 5.84
CA LEU A 7 -0.22 7.08 4.72
C LEU A 7 0.33 7.82 3.48
N ALA A 8 0.85 9.03 3.65
CA ALA A 8 1.48 9.77 2.56
C ALA A 8 2.68 9.02 1.96
N ALA A 9 3.54 8.44 2.82
CA ALA A 9 4.69 7.68 2.38
C ALA A 9 4.32 6.40 1.61
N ILE A 10 3.27 5.67 2.02
CA ILE A 10 2.78 4.50 1.28
C ILE A 10 2.25 4.92 -0.11
N ARG A 11 1.43 5.97 -0.15
CA ARG A 11 0.91 6.51 -1.41
C ARG A 11 2.05 6.90 -2.36
N ASP A 12 3.03 7.64 -1.85
CA ASP A 12 4.14 8.11 -2.67
C ASP A 12 5.00 6.95 -3.17
N LEU A 13 5.29 5.94 -2.33
CA LEU A 13 5.97 4.71 -2.75
C LEU A 13 5.26 4.05 -3.94
N LEU A 14 3.96 3.76 -3.81
CA LEU A 14 3.21 3.06 -4.86
C LEU A 14 3.09 3.89 -6.15
N ARG A 15 2.99 5.23 -6.01
CA ARG A 15 2.92 6.15 -7.15
C ARG A 15 4.26 6.27 -7.89
N THR A 16 5.38 6.34 -7.18
CA THR A 16 6.71 6.52 -7.79
C THR A 16 7.39 5.23 -8.19
N THR A 17 6.89 4.08 -7.69
CA THR A 17 7.43 2.76 -8.00
C THR A 17 6.29 1.84 -8.45
N PRO A 18 5.84 1.99 -9.71
CA PRO A 18 4.76 1.19 -10.26
C PRO A 18 5.07 -0.30 -10.20
N GLY A 19 4.05 -1.10 -9.89
CA GLY A 19 4.16 -2.55 -9.79
C GLY A 19 3.20 -3.10 -8.74
N ASP A 20 3.24 -4.42 -8.57
CA ASP A 20 2.40 -5.15 -7.64
C ASP A 20 3.12 -5.31 -6.30
N TRP A 21 2.52 -4.78 -5.23
CA TRP A 21 3.13 -4.78 -3.90
C TRP A 21 2.28 -5.53 -2.88
N THR A 22 2.86 -6.52 -2.21
CA THR A 22 2.25 -7.11 -1.01
C THR A 22 2.44 -6.17 0.20
N THR A 23 1.52 -6.26 1.18
CA THR A 23 1.64 -5.53 2.47
C THR A 23 2.99 -5.76 3.14
N LYS A 24 3.57 -6.96 3.02
CA LYS A 24 4.88 -7.31 3.57
C LYS A 24 6.02 -6.58 2.85
N GLN A 25 5.98 -6.48 1.52
CA GLN A 25 6.98 -5.73 0.75
C GLN A 25 6.91 -4.22 1.05
N ILE A 26 5.71 -3.68 1.20
CA ILE A 26 5.49 -2.28 1.60
C ILE A 26 6.06 -2.05 3.01
N ALA A 27 5.75 -2.94 3.96
CA ALA A 27 6.27 -2.84 5.33
C ALA A 27 7.81 -2.92 5.40
N ALA A 28 8.46 -3.59 4.45
CA ALA A 28 9.91 -3.68 4.35
C ALA A 28 10.58 -2.34 3.95
N GLN A 29 9.83 -1.42 3.33
CA GLN A 29 10.34 -0.09 2.96
C GLN A 29 10.47 0.86 4.17
N PHE A 30 9.81 0.54 5.28
CA PHE A 30 9.86 1.34 6.49
C PHE A 30 10.88 0.77 7.48
N LYS A 31 11.62 1.64 8.18
CA LYS A 31 12.59 1.22 9.22
C LYS A 31 11.94 0.34 10.30
N GLY A 32 12.75 -0.50 10.94
CA GLY A 32 12.34 -1.38 12.04
C GLY A 32 11.82 -2.75 11.60
N ARG A 33 11.70 -3.68 12.58
CA ARG A 33 11.28 -5.07 12.35
C ARG A 33 9.87 -5.15 11.75
N ILE A 34 9.61 -6.17 10.92
CA ILE A 34 8.28 -6.48 10.41
C ILE A 34 7.54 -7.30 11.47
N THR A 35 6.71 -6.63 12.26
CA THR A 35 5.83 -7.26 13.26
C THR A 35 4.41 -7.36 12.72
N GLN A 36 3.57 -8.20 13.33
CA GLN A 36 2.14 -8.28 13.00
C GLN A 36 1.43 -6.92 13.16
N SER A 37 1.76 -6.17 14.21
CA SER A 37 1.22 -4.82 14.42
C SER A 37 1.63 -3.84 13.32
N LYS A 38 2.86 -3.94 12.80
CA LYS A 38 3.31 -3.12 11.66
C LYS A 38 2.53 -3.48 10.40
N LEU A 39 2.33 -4.77 10.14
CA LEU A 39 1.55 -5.23 8.98
C LEU A 39 0.11 -4.75 9.05
N ALA A 40 -0.55 -4.86 10.22
CA ALA A 40 -1.90 -4.35 10.43
C ALA A 40 -1.99 -2.84 10.18
N ALA A 41 -1.06 -2.04 10.72
CA ALA A 41 -1.05 -0.60 10.50
C ALA A 41 -0.81 -0.22 9.02
N ILE A 42 -0.01 -0.98 8.27
CA ILE A 42 0.16 -0.78 6.83
C ILE A 42 -1.13 -1.17 6.08
N ALA A 43 -1.75 -2.30 6.43
CA ALA A 43 -3.01 -2.75 5.83
C ALA A 43 -4.14 -1.72 6.02
N GLU A 44 -4.35 -1.23 7.23
CA GLU A 44 -5.35 -0.18 7.50
C GLU A 44 -5.11 1.09 6.68
N ASN A 45 -3.85 1.45 6.43
CA ASN A 45 -3.55 2.62 5.59
C ASN A 45 -3.80 2.34 4.11
N LEU A 46 -3.60 1.11 3.64
CA LEU A 46 -3.91 0.69 2.28
C LEU A 46 -5.43 0.69 2.04
N GLU A 47 -6.20 0.16 2.98
CA GLU A 47 -7.67 0.22 2.97
C GLU A 47 -8.17 1.68 2.95
N ARG A 48 -7.54 2.58 3.73
CA ARG A 48 -7.86 4.02 3.66
C ARG A 48 -7.53 4.60 2.29
N LEU A 49 -6.39 4.26 1.69
CA LEU A 49 -6.01 4.76 0.36
C LEU A 49 -6.94 4.21 -0.74
N GLU A 50 -7.40 2.97 -0.61
CA GLU A 50 -8.40 2.37 -1.49
C GLU A 50 -9.73 3.11 -1.37
N TRP A 51 -10.17 3.41 -0.14
CA TRP A 51 -11.36 4.22 0.10
C TRP A 51 -11.29 5.60 -0.58
N PHE A 52 -10.10 6.20 -0.65
CA PHE A 52 -9.85 7.43 -1.40
C PHE A 52 -9.71 7.23 -2.93
N GLY A 53 -9.75 6.00 -3.44
CA GLY A 53 -9.54 5.68 -4.85
C GLY A 53 -8.10 5.87 -5.34
N LEU A 54 -7.12 5.86 -4.42
CA LEU A 54 -5.70 6.13 -4.74
C LEU A 54 -4.90 4.85 -5.01
N VAL A 55 -5.37 3.71 -4.50
CA VAL A 55 -4.75 2.40 -4.72
C VAL A 55 -5.84 1.38 -5.00
N ILE A 56 -5.48 0.30 -5.67
CA ILE A 56 -6.39 -0.79 -6.02
C ILE A 56 -5.78 -2.09 -5.48
N PRO A 57 -6.57 -2.92 -4.79
CA PRO A 57 -6.17 -4.28 -4.43
C PRO A 57 -6.47 -5.25 -5.58
N GLU A 58 -5.56 -6.18 -5.82
CA GLU A 58 -5.74 -7.34 -6.69
C GLU A 58 -5.42 -8.61 -5.89
N THR A 59 -6.31 -9.59 -5.91
CA THR A 59 -6.05 -10.90 -5.27
C THR A 59 -5.61 -11.91 -6.32
N ARG A 60 -4.39 -12.44 -6.17
CA ARG A 60 -3.78 -13.44 -7.05
C ARG A 60 -3.15 -14.53 -6.20
N ASP A 61 -3.49 -15.80 -6.48
CA ASP A 61 -2.96 -16.97 -5.77
C ASP A 61 -3.08 -16.89 -4.23
N GLY A 62 -4.18 -16.29 -3.74
CA GLY A 62 -4.42 -16.12 -2.30
C GLY A 62 -3.63 -14.99 -1.63
N LEU A 63 -2.90 -14.18 -2.39
CA LEU A 63 -2.18 -12.99 -1.92
C LEU A 63 -2.82 -11.72 -2.46
N THR A 64 -2.91 -10.70 -1.61
CA THR A 64 -3.35 -9.36 -2.00
C THR A 64 -2.16 -8.52 -2.41
N TYR A 65 -2.19 -8.03 -3.64
CA TYR A 65 -1.26 -7.09 -4.22
C TYR A 65 -1.92 -5.72 -4.30
N TRP A 66 -1.14 -4.68 -4.06
CA TRP A 66 -1.58 -3.29 -4.07
C TRP A 66 -0.80 -2.55 -5.15
N HIS A 67 -1.49 -1.80 -5.98
CA HIS A 67 -0.90 -0.92 -6.97
C HIS A 67 -1.57 0.45 -6.94
N PHE A 68 -0.85 1.48 -7.35
CA PHE A 68 -1.39 2.84 -7.44
C PHE A 68 -2.48 2.88 -8.52
N ALA A 69 -3.61 3.52 -8.21
CA ALA A 69 -4.69 3.73 -9.17
C ALA A 69 -4.21 4.71 -10.24
N ASN A 70 -3.66 4.20 -11.34
CA ASN A 70 -3.29 5.05 -12.46
C ASN A 70 -4.57 5.43 -13.20
N THR A 71 -4.96 6.71 -13.13
CA THR A 71 -6.15 7.24 -13.83
C THR A 71 -6.03 7.25 -15.36
N ALA A 72 -5.01 6.58 -15.93
CA ALA A 72 -4.71 6.57 -17.36
C ALA A 72 -5.26 5.36 -18.14
N THR A 73 -5.92 4.38 -17.50
CA THR A 73 -6.56 3.26 -18.20
C THR A 73 -7.98 3.02 -17.70
N ALA A 74 -8.84 4.02 -17.93
CA ALA A 74 -10.22 3.76 -18.31
C ALA A 74 -10.27 3.95 -19.84
N ALA A 75 -10.08 2.86 -20.58
CA ALA A 75 -10.33 2.79 -22.02
C ALA A 75 -11.70 2.16 -22.24
#